data_AF-A0A957U5V5-F1
#
_entry.id   AF-A0A957U5V5-F1
#
_cell.length_a   1.000
_cell.length_b   1.000
_cell.length_c   1.000
_cell.angle_alpha   90.00
_cell.angle_beta   90.00
_cell.angle_gamma   90.00
#
_symmetry.space_group_name_H-M   'P 1'
#
loop_
_entity.id
_entity.type
_entity.pdbx_description
1 polymer ?
#
loop_
_entity_poly.entity_id
_entity_poly.type
_entity_poly.pdbx_seq_one_letter_code
_entity_poly.pdbx_strand_id
1 'polypeptide(L)'
;MAKFVLFFNRLLLAGGMLMALVQPARAAPTGPTYVITPPPVVFINEIHYDNEGDDTGEAVEIAAPTGTDLSEASVVFYNNSGREYASDDLAEVAGQCGDYDLYVVDIPGFQNGAADGLA
;
A
#
# COMPACT_ATOMS: atom_id res chain seq x y z
N MET A 1 -17.96 9.38 8.64
CA MET A 1 -17.88 8.46 7.48
C MET A 1 -16.82 9.02 6.53
N ALA A 2 -15.55 8.67 6.74
CA ALA A 2 -14.49 9.09 5.83
C ALA A 2 -14.51 8.18 4.59
N LYS A 3 -14.56 8.81 3.41
CA LYS A 3 -14.50 8.14 2.11
C LYS A 3 -13.04 7.89 1.76
N PHE A 4 -12.67 6.63 1.61
CA PHE A 4 -11.38 6.20 1.05
C PHE A 4 -11.30 6.62 -0.42
N VAL A 5 -10.27 7.37 -0.80
CA VAL A 5 -9.86 7.57 -2.20
C VAL A 5 -8.38 7.25 -2.27
N LEU A 6 -8.04 6.07 -2.80
CA LEU A 6 -6.67 5.67 -3.11
C LEU A 6 -6.36 6.10 -4.55
N PHE A 7 -5.36 6.97 -4.74
CA PHE A 7 -4.75 7.23 -6.04
C PHE A 7 -3.36 6.60 -6.09
N PHE A 8 -3.21 5.50 -6.83
CA PHE A 8 -1.89 4.98 -7.19
C PHE A 8 -1.43 5.67 -8.47
N ASN A 9 -0.41 6.53 -8.39
CA ASN A 9 0.21 7.12 -9.58
C ASN A 9 1.54 6.41 -9.87
N ARG A 10 1.49 5.19 -10.43
CA ARG A 10 2.55 4.68 -11.32
C ARG A 10 2.11 3.43 -12.08
N LEU A 11 1.87 3.65 -13.37
CA LEU A 11 1.84 2.65 -14.43
C LEU A 11 3.26 2.08 -14.59
N LEU A 12 3.54 0.92 -14.00
CA LEU A 12 4.61 0.07 -14.54
C LEU A 12 4.02 -0.78 -15.67
N LEU A 13 4.42 -0.45 -16.88
CA LEU A 13 4.10 -1.16 -18.10
C LEU A 13 4.87 -2.48 -18.12
N ALA A 14 4.23 -3.60 -17.80
CA ALA A 14 4.70 -4.93 -18.18
C ALA A 14 3.78 -5.46 -19.28
N GLY A 15 4.26 -5.39 -20.53
CA GLY A 15 3.50 -5.77 -21.71
C GLY A 15 3.17 -7.26 -21.76
N GLY A 16 2.03 -7.58 -22.40
CA GLY A 16 1.75 -8.97 -22.82
C GLY A 16 0.27 -9.37 -22.85
N MET A 17 -0.45 -8.90 -23.88
CA MET A 17 -1.49 -9.64 -24.61
C MET A 17 -2.73 -10.18 -23.84
N LEU A 18 -3.84 -9.44 -23.95
CA LEU A 18 -5.20 -9.95 -23.73
C LEU A 18 -5.84 -10.26 -25.08
N MET A 19 -5.99 -11.54 -25.43
CA MET A 19 -6.87 -12.00 -26.52
C MET A 19 -7.52 -13.32 -26.09
N ALA A 20 -8.74 -13.24 -25.55
CA ALA A 20 -9.57 -14.42 -25.29
C ALA A 20 -10.51 -14.65 -26.49
N LEU A 21 -10.20 -15.64 -27.34
CA LEU A 21 -11.19 -16.23 -28.25
C LEU A 21 -11.97 -17.30 -27.50
N VAL A 22 -13.28 -17.10 -27.34
CA VAL A 22 -14.22 -18.10 -26.85
C VAL A 22 -14.46 -19.15 -27.95
N GLN A 23 -14.11 -20.40 -27.67
CA GLN A 23 -14.58 -21.57 -28.43
C GLN A 23 -15.57 -22.37 -27.57
N PRO A 24 -16.64 -22.96 -28.13
CA PRO A 24 -17.53 -23.81 -27.35
C PRO A 24 -16.92 -25.23 -27.24
N ALA A 25 -16.54 -25.63 -26.04
CA ALA A 25 -16.28 -27.04 -25.70
C ALA A 25 -17.26 -27.40 -24.58
N ARG A 26 -18.26 -28.27 -24.76
CA ARG A 26 -18.21 -29.72 -24.99
C ARG A 26 -17.19 -30.42 -24.07
N ALA A 27 -17.75 -31.24 -23.17
CA ALA A 27 -17.15 -32.01 -22.05
C ALA A 27 -17.01 -31.24 -20.71
N ALA A 28 -17.40 -31.91 -19.61
CA ALA A 28 -17.31 -31.38 -18.25
C ALA A 28 -15.83 -31.11 -17.87
N PRO A 29 -15.47 -29.91 -17.38
CA PRO A 29 -14.07 -29.55 -17.23
C PRO A 29 -13.53 -30.06 -15.89
N THR A 30 -12.75 -31.14 -15.91
CA THR A 30 -11.64 -31.30 -14.96
C THR A 30 -10.45 -30.51 -15.51
N GLY A 31 -10.59 -29.19 -15.51
CA GLY A 31 -9.52 -28.27 -15.92
C GLY A 31 -8.50 -28.07 -14.80
N PRO A 32 -7.26 -27.69 -15.11
CA PRO A 32 -6.31 -27.27 -14.09
C PRO A 32 -6.90 -26.09 -13.31
N THR A 33 -6.84 -26.17 -11.98
CA THR A 33 -7.17 -25.03 -11.12
C THR A 33 -6.14 -23.95 -11.38
N TYR A 34 -6.55 -22.87 -12.05
CA TYR A 34 -5.69 -21.72 -12.25
C TYR A 34 -5.73 -20.88 -10.98
N VAL A 35 -4.72 -21.07 -10.12
CA VAL A 35 -4.51 -20.19 -8.96
C VAL A 35 -3.89 -18.90 -9.48
N ILE A 36 -4.75 -17.92 -9.76
CA ILE A 36 -4.34 -16.52 -9.92
C ILE A 36 -3.90 -16.02 -8.55
N THR A 37 -2.63 -16.21 -8.23
CA THR A 37 -2.01 -15.46 -7.14
C THR A 37 -1.73 -14.07 -7.71
N PRO A 38 -2.40 -13.00 -7.25
CA PRO A 38 -2.02 -11.66 -7.65
C PRO A 38 -0.54 -11.47 -7.29
N PRO A 39 0.25 -10.77 -8.12
CA PRO A 39 1.62 -10.48 -7.77
C PRO A 39 1.65 -9.78 -6.40
N PRO A 40 2.58 -10.13 -5.50
CA PRO A 40 2.71 -9.45 -4.23
C PRO A 40 3.06 -7.97 -4.51
N VAL A 41 2.37 -7.06 -3.83
CA VAL A 41 2.45 -5.61 -4.06
C VAL A 41 2.81 -4.88 -2.78
N VAL A 42 3.32 -3.66 -2.90
CA VAL A 42 3.52 -2.74 -1.76
C VAL A 42 2.19 -2.08 -1.41
N PHE A 43 1.86 -2.00 -0.13
CA PHE A 43 0.63 -1.37 0.36
C PHE A 43 0.79 -0.84 1.79
N ILE A 44 -0.09 0.08 2.19
CA ILE A 44 -0.22 0.52 3.57
C ILE A 44 -0.89 -0.61 4.36
N ASN A 45 -0.16 -1.22 5.29
CA ASN A 45 -0.64 -2.34 6.10
C ASN A 45 -1.44 -1.87 7.32
N GLU A 46 -0.92 -0.87 8.03
CA GLU A 46 -1.55 -0.34 9.24
C GLU A 46 -1.39 1.18 9.32
N ILE A 47 -2.37 1.84 9.94
CA ILE A 47 -2.28 3.23 10.36
C ILE A 47 -2.67 3.25 11.84
N HIS A 48 -1.71 3.56 12.69
CA HIS A 48 -1.93 3.78 14.11
C HIS A 48 -2.26 5.27 14.31
N TYR A 49 -3.51 5.58 14.70
CA TYR A 49 -4.03 6.94 14.76
C TYR A 49 -4.87 7.19 16.03
N ASP A 50 -4.94 8.45 16.47
CA ASP A 50 -5.84 8.95 17.53
C ASP A 50 -5.65 8.18 18.85
N ASN A 51 -4.44 8.30 19.39
CA ASN A 51 -4.12 7.71 20.69
C ASN A 51 -4.68 8.60 21.80
N GLU A 52 -5.47 8.05 22.71
CA GLU A 52 -6.00 8.81 23.84
C GLU A 52 -4.85 9.47 24.65
N GLY A 53 -4.81 10.81 24.70
CA GLY A 53 -3.79 11.57 25.46
C GLY A 53 -2.90 12.44 24.57
N ASP A 54 -1.56 12.32 24.72
CA ASP A 54 -0.57 13.14 24.00
C ASP A 54 -0.25 12.62 22.58
N ASP A 55 -1.12 11.78 22.00
CA ASP A 55 -0.95 11.16 20.68
C ASP A 55 0.41 10.46 20.47
N THR A 56 0.94 9.82 21.52
CA THR A 56 2.26 9.17 21.46
C THR A 56 2.19 7.83 20.74
N GLY A 57 3.02 7.60 19.73
CA GLY A 57 3.10 6.32 19.02
C GLY A 57 2.16 6.21 17.81
N GLU A 58 1.80 7.34 17.20
CA GLU A 58 1.15 7.35 15.88
C GLU A 58 2.16 6.98 14.79
N ALA A 59 1.74 6.12 13.86
CA ALA A 59 2.62 5.58 12.84
C ALA A 59 1.83 5.10 11.61
N VAL A 60 2.54 5.01 10.47
CA VAL A 60 2.08 4.29 9.28
C VAL A 60 3.01 3.10 9.06
N GLU A 61 2.42 1.93 8.86
CA GLU A 61 3.15 0.72 8.47
C GLU A 61 2.93 0.43 6.98
N ILE A 62 4.03 0.20 6.27
CA ILE A 62 4.04 -0.23 4.87
C ILE A 62 4.51 -1.68 4.82
N ALA A 63 3.75 -2.53 4.14
CA ALA A 63 4.17 -3.88 3.83
C ALA A 63 4.66 -3.94 2.38
N ALA A 64 5.87 -4.47 2.19
CA ALA A 64 6.47 -4.68 0.88
C ALA A 64 6.90 -6.14 0.73
N PRO A 65 6.75 -6.76 -0.45
CA PRO A 65 7.28 -8.10 -0.67
C PRO A 65 8.76 -8.16 -0.30
N THR A 66 9.21 -9.24 0.35
CA THR A 66 10.56 -9.35 0.90
C THR A 66 11.62 -9.07 -0.18
N GLY A 67 12.54 -8.16 0.10
CA GLY A 67 13.60 -7.75 -0.83
C GLY A 67 13.15 -6.78 -1.93
N THR A 68 11.96 -6.17 -1.79
CA THR A 68 11.58 -5.02 -2.63
C THR A 68 12.49 -3.83 -2.33
N ASP A 69 13.10 -3.27 -3.38
CA ASP A 69 13.90 -2.05 -3.24
C ASP A 69 12.99 -0.83 -3.14
N LEU A 70 12.95 -0.24 -1.94
CA LEU A 70 12.21 0.97 -1.61
C LEU A 70 13.13 2.16 -1.30
N SER A 71 14.41 2.08 -1.67
CA SER A 71 15.40 3.12 -1.36
C SER A 71 15.09 4.49 -1.97
N GLU A 72 14.25 4.55 -3.00
CA GLU A 72 13.75 5.81 -3.62
C GLU A 72 12.26 6.07 -3.31
N ALA A 73 11.66 5.32 -2.38
CA ALA A 73 10.27 5.48 -1.98
C ALA A 73 10.17 6.25 -0.65
N SER A 74 9.14 7.08 -0.56
CA SER A 74 8.81 7.85 0.63
C SER A 74 7.32 7.76 0.90
N VAL A 75 6.94 7.87 2.17
CA VAL A 75 5.57 8.15 2.59
C VAL A 75 5.39 9.66 2.64
N VAL A 76 4.33 10.19 2.02
CA VAL A 76 4.11 11.64 1.92
C VAL A 76 2.78 12.02 2.57
N PHE A 77 2.83 13.06 3.40
CA PHE A 77 1.69 13.53 4.16
C PHE A 77 1.19 14.88 3.62
N TYR A 78 -0.12 14.98 3.44
CA TYR A 78 -0.79 16.13 2.82
C TYR A 78 -1.81 16.77 3.76
N ASN A 79 -1.91 18.09 3.74
CA ASN A 79 -2.94 18.82 4.48
C ASN A 79 -4.23 18.99 3.63
N ASN A 80 -5.25 19.58 4.24
CA ASN A 80 -6.56 19.87 3.63
C ASN A 80 -6.53 20.65 2.30
N SER A 81 -5.43 21.33 1.99
CA SER A 81 -5.25 22.10 0.76
C SER A 81 -4.55 21.29 -0.33
N GLY A 82 -4.25 20.01 -0.09
CA GLY A 82 -3.47 19.15 -0.96
C GLY A 82 -1.99 19.52 -1.01
N ARG A 83 -1.48 20.28 -0.02
CA ARG A 83 -0.05 20.59 0.08
C ARG A 83 0.62 19.54 0.96
N GLU A 84 1.75 19.02 0.48
CA GLU A 84 2.67 18.25 1.30
C GLU A 84 3.09 19.09 2.51
N TYR A 85 3.15 18.46 3.68
CA TYR A 85 3.66 19.09 4.89
C TYR A 85 4.73 18.26 5.60
N ALA A 86 4.82 16.97 5.30
CA ALA A 86 5.86 16.08 5.78
C ALA A 86 6.06 14.94 4.77
N SER A 87 7.25 14.36 4.78
CA SER A 87 7.60 13.15 4.05
C SER A 87 8.74 12.45 4.75
N ASP A 88 8.75 11.13 4.70
CA ASP A 88 9.80 10.27 5.26
C ASP A 88 10.12 9.13 4.31
N ASP A 89 11.40 8.82 4.20
CA ASP A 89 11.92 7.77 3.31
C ASP A 89 11.71 6.37 3.92
N LEU A 90 11.41 5.38 3.08
CA LEU A 90 11.28 3.98 3.46
C LEU A 90 12.65 3.29 3.47
N ALA A 91 13.52 3.74 4.36
CA ALA A 91 14.93 3.36 4.35
C ALA A 91 15.26 2.09 5.14
N GLU A 92 14.53 1.80 6.22
CA GLU A 92 14.86 0.71 7.15
C GLU A 92 13.69 -0.24 7.35
N VAL A 93 13.98 -1.55 7.24
CA VAL A 93 13.02 -2.62 7.55
C VAL A 93 12.89 -2.71 9.08
N ALA A 94 11.69 -2.42 9.58
CA ALA A 94 11.34 -2.46 11.00
C ALA A 94 10.95 -3.88 11.45
N GLY A 95 10.49 -4.73 10.53
CA GLY A 95 10.07 -6.09 10.86
C GLY A 95 9.76 -6.95 9.63
N GLN A 96 9.30 -8.17 9.86
CA GLN A 96 8.90 -9.10 8.80
C GLN A 96 7.64 -9.87 9.20
N CYS A 97 6.75 -10.09 8.23
CA CYS A 97 5.54 -10.89 8.38
C CYS A 97 5.35 -11.78 7.14
N GLY A 98 5.64 -13.07 7.29
CA GLY A 98 5.60 -14.01 6.16
C GLY A 98 6.56 -13.60 5.06
N ASP A 99 6.03 -13.39 3.84
CA ASP A 99 6.80 -12.98 2.66
C ASP A 99 6.92 -11.45 2.51
N TYR A 100 6.62 -10.67 3.56
CA TYR A 100 6.68 -9.21 3.55
C TYR A 100 7.71 -8.65 4.54
N ASP A 101 8.48 -7.66 4.08
CA ASP A 101 9.21 -6.71 4.90
C ASP A 101 8.26 -5.59 5.33
N LEU A 102 8.32 -5.20 6.60
CA LEU A 102 7.52 -4.14 7.20
C LEU A 102 8.39 -2.92 7.43
N TYR A 103 7.89 -1.75 7.05
CA TYR A 103 8.50 -0.45 7.28
C TYR A 103 7.56 0.37 8.14
N VAL A 104 8.07 1.05 9.15
CA VAL A 104 7.27 1.87 10.08
C VAL A 104 7.77 3.31 9.99
N VAL A 105 6.84 4.24 9.75
CA VAL A 105 7.09 5.68 9.74
C VAL A 105 6.33 6.29 10.91
N ASP A 106 7.06 6.75 11.92
CA ASP A 106 6.51 7.43 13.09
C ASP A 106 6.07 8.85 12.72
N ILE A 107 4.84 9.22 13.08
CA ILE A 107 4.24 10.52 12.72
C ILE A 107 3.47 11.15 13.87
N PRO A 108 4.17 11.71 14.87
CA PRO A 108 3.51 12.31 16.02
C PRO A 108 2.62 13.49 15.61
N GLY A 109 1.34 13.44 16.00
CA GLY A 109 0.34 14.48 15.77
C GLY A 109 -0.32 14.43 14.39
N PHE A 110 -0.28 13.27 13.73
CA PHE A 110 -0.91 13.07 12.43
C PHE A 110 -2.44 13.03 12.58
N GLN A 111 -3.13 14.00 11.95
CA GLN A 111 -4.60 14.15 11.95
C GLN A 111 -5.24 14.82 13.17
N ASN A 112 -4.49 15.59 13.96
CA ASN A 112 -5.08 16.46 15.00
C ASN A 112 -5.82 17.70 14.44
N GLY A 113 -6.00 17.77 13.12
CA GLY A 113 -6.73 18.80 12.39
C GLY A 113 -7.95 18.26 11.64
N ALA A 114 -8.80 19.17 11.15
CA ALA A 114 -10.11 18.81 10.58
C ALA A 114 -10.08 18.02 9.26
N ALA A 115 -8.92 17.89 8.58
CA ALA A 115 -8.77 17.13 7.34
C ALA A 115 -7.29 17.03 6.90
N ASP A 116 -6.54 16.04 7.39
CA ASP A 116 -5.22 15.71 6.86
C ASP A 116 -5.30 14.43 6.00
N GLY A 117 -4.27 14.07 5.24
CA GLY A 117 -4.24 12.90 4.36
C GLY A 117 -2.85 12.28 4.18
N LEU A 118 -2.81 11.08 3.59
CA LEU A 118 -1.64 10.22 3.36
C LEU A 118 -1.56 9.79 1.89
N ALA A 119 -0.37 9.77 1.27
CA ALA A 119 -0.14 9.19 -0.05
C ALA A 119 1.19 8.44 -0.17
#